data_AF-A0A417S415-F1
#
_entry.id   AF-A0A417S415-F1
#
_cell.length_a   1.000
_cell.length_b   1.000
_cell.length_c   1.000
_cell.angle_alpha   90.00
_cell.angle_beta   90.00
_cell.angle_gamma   90.00
#
_symmetry.space_group_name_H-M   'P 1'
#
loop_
_entity.id
_entity.type
_entity.pdbx_description
1 polymer ?
#
loop_
_entity_poly.entity_id
_entity_poly.type
_entity_poly.pdbx_seq_one_letter_code
_entity_poly.pdbx_strand_id
1 'polypeptide(L)'
;MNIEIIKNHTEEIAKKINEQFELEKDSIKEQLLEEIKGYITPVPTHYEWTRGDCPYDDSGELYVDGLVSLYQTIAEFLENEYTGEKEAVYQNRHGLSYETYGDRIENLTRNIGFDILKKITCEYAEKLFNTAISGEDFMKILEKYNYEIYVDSMAFDFIFYERAIRFVRIEGLKLSELVVPSLG
;
A
#
# COMPACT_ATOMS: atom_id res chain seq x y z
N MET A 1 27.46 3.50 -20.59
CA MET A 1 26.13 2.99 -20.96
C MET A 1 25.27 4.18 -21.40
N ASN A 2 24.56 4.11 -22.53
CA ASN A 2 23.69 5.21 -22.96
C ASN A 2 22.29 5.06 -22.34
N ILE A 3 22.10 5.60 -21.13
CA ILE A 3 20.81 5.52 -20.41
C ILE A 3 19.67 6.24 -21.13
N GLU A 4 19.96 7.10 -22.10
CA GLU A 4 18.92 7.85 -22.82
C GLU A 4 18.02 6.99 -23.68
N ILE A 5 18.49 5.79 -24.05
CA ILE A 5 17.66 4.84 -24.79
C ILE A 5 16.40 4.45 -24.00
N ILE A 6 16.45 4.41 -22.66
CA ILE A 6 15.34 3.98 -21.79
C ILE A 6 14.08 4.82 -22.03
N LYS A 7 14.24 6.10 -22.40
CA LYS A 7 13.12 6.98 -22.72
C LYS A 7 12.18 6.39 -23.78
N ASN A 8 12.73 5.67 -24.76
CA ASN A 8 11.93 5.08 -25.84
C ASN A 8 11.27 3.74 -25.45
N HIS A 9 11.48 3.29 -24.21
CA HIS A 9 11.02 1.99 -23.71
C HIS A 9 10.15 2.12 -22.45
N THR A 10 9.85 3.34 -21.98
CA THR A 10 9.09 3.57 -20.73
C THR A 10 7.72 2.90 -20.74
N GLU A 11 6.97 3.01 -21.84
CA GLU A 11 5.66 2.35 -22.02
C GLU A 11 5.77 0.81 -21.97
N GLU A 12 6.77 0.24 -22.64
CA GLU A 12 6.97 -1.22 -22.65
C GLU A 12 7.44 -1.72 -21.29
N ILE A 13 8.26 -0.95 -20.57
CA ILE A 13 8.64 -1.25 -19.17
C ILE A 13 7.39 -1.24 -18.28
N ALA A 14 6.55 -0.19 -18.37
CA ALA A 14 5.31 -0.10 -17.61
C ALA A 14 4.39 -1.30 -17.88
N LYS A 15 4.23 -1.70 -19.15
CA LYS A 15 3.50 -2.90 -19.53
C LYS A 15 4.09 -4.17 -18.89
N LYS A 16 5.41 -4.30 -18.88
CA LYS A 16 6.08 -5.46 -18.24
C LYS A 16 5.87 -5.49 -16.73
N ILE A 17 5.85 -4.34 -16.04
CA ILE A 17 5.52 -4.37 -14.61
C ILE A 17 4.05 -4.78 -14.43
N ASN A 18 3.13 -4.28 -15.26
CA ASN A 18 1.70 -4.64 -15.19
C ASN A 18 1.50 -6.15 -15.38
N GLU A 19 2.21 -6.75 -16.34
CA GLU A 19 2.26 -8.20 -16.52
C GLU A 19 2.79 -8.90 -15.24
N GLN A 20 3.83 -8.36 -14.60
CA GLN A 20 4.37 -8.92 -13.37
C GLN A 20 3.38 -8.85 -12.19
N PHE A 21 2.61 -7.76 -12.06
CA PHE A 21 1.56 -7.66 -11.04
C PHE A 21 0.51 -8.76 -11.19
N GLU A 22 0.07 -9.05 -12.42
CA GLU A 22 -0.88 -10.14 -12.65
C GLU A 22 -0.25 -11.52 -12.39
N LEU A 23 1.04 -11.70 -12.68
CA LEU A 23 1.76 -12.94 -12.37
C LEU A 23 1.93 -13.16 -10.85
N GLU A 24 2.20 -12.10 -10.09
CA GLU A 24 2.42 -12.16 -8.64
C GLU A 24 1.14 -11.94 -7.83
N LYS A 25 -0.03 -11.82 -8.48
CA LYS A 25 -1.31 -11.46 -7.85
C LYS A 25 -1.67 -12.28 -6.62
N ASP A 26 -1.52 -13.60 -6.70
CA ASP A 26 -1.85 -14.49 -5.58
C ASP A 26 -0.84 -14.36 -4.43
N SER A 27 0.45 -14.15 -4.73
CA SER A 27 1.49 -13.88 -3.71
C SER A 27 1.25 -12.53 -3.01
N ILE A 28 0.89 -11.50 -3.76
CA ILE A 28 0.52 -10.18 -3.21
C ILE A 28 -0.70 -10.34 -2.30
N LYS A 29 -1.70 -11.11 -2.74
CA LYS A 29 -2.90 -11.40 -1.96
C LYS A 29 -2.54 -12.03 -0.62
N GLU A 30 -1.69 -13.05 -0.61
CA GLU A 30 -1.25 -13.72 0.61
C GLU A 30 -0.52 -12.77 1.57
N GLN A 31 0.38 -11.93 1.07
CA GLN A 31 1.09 -10.93 1.88
C GLN A 31 0.13 -9.95 2.56
N LEU A 32 -0.84 -9.42 1.80
CA LEU A 32 -1.83 -8.49 2.34
C LEU A 32 -2.74 -9.16 3.38
N LEU A 33 -3.18 -10.39 3.12
CA LEU A 33 -4.03 -11.13 4.06
C LEU A 33 -3.29 -11.47 5.36
N GLU A 34 -2.01 -11.82 5.28
CA GLU A 34 -1.21 -12.12 6.48
C GLU A 34 -0.97 -10.86 7.32
N GLU A 35 -0.69 -9.72 6.69
CA GLU A 35 -0.54 -8.45 7.39
C GLU A 35 -1.85 -8.02 8.09
N ILE A 36 -2.98 -8.07 7.37
CA ILE A 36 -4.31 -7.77 7.94
C ILE A 36 -4.64 -8.72 9.09
N LYS A 37 -4.32 -10.01 8.92
CA LYS A 37 -4.51 -11.01 9.99
C LYS A 37 -3.69 -10.67 11.23
N GLY A 38 -2.47 -10.16 11.05
CA GLY A 38 -1.62 -9.65 12.13
C GLY A 38 -2.26 -8.48 12.87
N TYR A 39 -2.94 -7.58 12.16
CA TYR A 39 -3.66 -6.45 12.78
C TYR A 39 -4.87 -6.87 13.62
N ILE A 40 -5.55 -7.95 13.22
CA ILE A 40 -6.77 -8.43 13.88
C ILE A 40 -6.53 -9.55 14.90
N THR A 41 -5.27 -9.94 15.14
CA THR A 41 -4.91 -11.05 16.04
C THR A 41 -3.89 -10.61 17.10
N PRO A 42 -4.30 -10.41 18.37
CA PRO A 42 -5.66 -10.54 18.90
C PRO A 42 -6.61 -9.46 18.35
N VAL A 43 -7.92 -9.66 18.49
CA VAL A 43 -8.93 -8.69 18.03
C VAL A 43 -8.68 -7.32 18.67
N PRO A 44 -8.46 -6.26 17.88
CA PRO A 44 -8.08 -4.96 18.40
C PRO A 44 -9.27 -4.22 19.03
N THR A 45 -8.92 -3.19 19.79
CA THR A 45 -9.87 -2.25 20.37
C THR A 45 -10.57 -1.46 19.26
N HIS A 46 -11.88 -1.31 19.36
CA HIS A 46 -12.62 -0.37 18.53
C HIS A 46 -12.57 1.03 19.15
N TYR A 47 -12.33 2.04 18.31
CA TYR A 47 -12.35 3.44 18.72
C TYR A 47 -13.39 4.20 17.90
N GLU A 48 -14.17 5.03 18.59
CA GLU A 48 -14.99 6.04 17.94
C GLU A 48 -14.31 7.40 18.06
N TRP A 49 -14.34 8.18 16.98
CA TRP A 49 -13.84 9.55 16.96
C TRP A 49 -14.96 10.53 17.31
N THR A 50 -14.67 11.46 18.21
CA THR A 50 -15.56 12.60 18.48
C THR A 50 -14.83 13.91 18.35
N ARG A 51 -15.59 14.95 17.99
CA ARG A 51 -15.10 16.31 18.04
C ARG A 51 -14.89 16.71 19.50
N GLY A 52 -13.69 17.18 19.82
CA GLY A 52 -13.36 17.72 21.14
C GLY A 52 -14.02 19.08 21.41
N ASP A 53 -13.83 19.58 22.63
CA ASP A 53 -14.50 20.80 23.11
C ASP A 53 -13.88 22.12 22.58
N CYS A 54 -12.70 22.06 21.96
CA CYS A 54 -12.00 23.25 21.48
C CYS A 54 -12.53 23.68 20.09
N PRO A 55 -13.13 24.88 19.96
CA PRO A 55 -13.69 25.34 18.68
C PRO A 55 -12.64 25.70 17.62
N TYR A 56 -11.37 25.66 17.99
CA TYR A 56 -10.21 25.96 17.13
C TYR A 56 -9.34 24.74 16.84
N ASP A 57 -9.69 23.58 17.42
CA ASP A 57 -8.98 22.31 17.23
C ASP A 57 -9.97 21.25 16.76
N ASP A 58 -9.84 20.91 15.49
CA ASP A 58 -10.65 19.94 14.78
C ASP A 58 -9.99 18.54 14.81
N SER A 59 -8.89 18.34 15.57
CA SER A 59 -8.20 17.03 15.69
C SER A 59 -9.07 15.95 16.34
N GLY A 60 -9.96 16.34 17.26
CA GLY A 60 -10.86 15.45 17.99
C GLY A 60 -10.16 14.46 18.94
N GLU A 61 -10.94 13.54 19.49
CA GLU A 61 -10.53 12.56 20.49
C GLU A 61 -11.09 11.17 20.18
N LEU A 62 -10.26 10.14 20.41
CA LEU A 62 -10.69 8.75 20.35
C LEU A 62 -11.11 8.26 21.74
N TYR A 63 -12.23 7.56 21.80
CA TYR A 63 -12.63 6.80 22.98
C TYR A 63 -12.82 5.33 22.62
N VAL A 64 -12.54 4.47 23.60
CA VAL A 64 -12.68 3.03 23.46
C VAL A 64 -14.16 2.66 23.49
N ASP A 65 -14.63 2.00 22.45
CA ASP A 65 -15.99 1.45 22.35
C ASP A 65 -15.95 -0.06 22.04
N GLY A 66 -15.28 -0.82 22.90
CA GLY A 66 -15.24 -2.27 22.82
C GLY A 66 -14.20 -2.81 21.85
N LEU A 67 -14.56 -3.83 21.07
CA LEU A 67 -13.67 -4.56 20.18
C LEU A 67 -14.15 -4.45 18.74
N VAL A 68 -13.20 -4.44 17.81
CA VAL A 68 -13.46 -4.44 16.37
C VAL A 68 -14.37 -5.61 15.99
N SER A 69 -15.42 -5.32 15.21
CA SER A 69 -16.35 -6.33 14.73
C SER A 69 -15.71 -7.17 13.62
N LEU A 70 -15.59 -8.48 13.82
CA LEU A 70 -15.08 -9.39 12.78
C LEU A 70 -16.07 -9.61 11.62
N TYR A 71 -17.29 -9.09 11.72
CA TYR A 71 -18.31 -9.16 10.67
C TYR A 71 -18.26 -7.99 9.69
N GLN A 72 -17.32 -7.05 9.84
CA GLN A 72 -17.06 -6.05 8.80
C GLN A 72 -16.17 -6.62 7.70
N THR A 73 -16.21 -6.00 6.53
CA THR A 73 -15.32 -6.32 5.40
C THR A 73 -13.92 -5.77 5.64
N ILE A 74 -12.93 -6.29 4.92
CA ILE A 74 -11.57 -5.74 4.93
C ILE A 74 -11.56 -4.25 4.56
N ALA A 75 -12.34 -3.84 3.56
CA ALA A 75 -12.40 -2.42 3.17
C ALA A 75 -12.98 -1.53 4.28
N GLU A 76 -14.07 -1.98 4.93
CA GLU A 76 -14.67 -1.24 6.06
C GLU A 76 -13.69 -1.11 7.23
N PHE A 77 -12.97 -2.19 7.55
CA PHE A 77 -11.98 -2.21 8.62
C PHE A 77 -10.83 -1.24 8.36
N LEU A 78 -10.20 -1.31 7.18
CA LEU A 78 -9.06 -0.48 6.86
C LEU A 78 -9.42 1.01 6.83
N GLU A 79 -10.61 1.36 6.33
CA GLU A 79 -11.05 2.75 6.21
C GLU A 79 -11.48 3.37 7.55
N ASN A 80 -12.18 2.61 8.40
CA ASN A 80 -12.92 3.20 9.54
C ASN A 80 -12.32 2.89 10.91
N GLU A 81 -11.46 1.88 11.03
CA GLU A 81 -10.93 1.46 12.33
C GLU A 81 -9.60 2.15 12.61
N TYR A 82 -9.55 2.89 13.72
CA TYR A 82 -8.34 3.54 14.19
C TYR A 82 -7.41 2.56 14.91
N THR A 83 -6.10 2.74 14.72
CA THR A 83 -5.08 1.98 15.45
C THR A 83 -4.94 2.44 16.91
N GLY A 84 -5.46 3.63 17.22
CA GLY A 84 -5.23 4.34 18.48
C GLY A 84 -3.93 5.14 18.52
N GLU A 85 -3.08 5.00 17.49
CA GLU A 85 -1.89 5.83 17.30
C GLU A 85 -2.29 7.21 16.76
N LYS A 86 -1.47 8.22 17.09
CA LYS A 86 -1.69 9.60 16.64
C LYS A 86 -0.37 10.24 16.25
N GLU A 87 -0.42 11.09 15.24
CA GLU A 87 0.73 11.87 14.80
C GLU A 87 0.42 13.37 14.84
N ALA A 88 1.46 14.18 14.95
CA ALA A 88 1.33 15.62 14.86
C ALA A 88 1.18 16.06 13.42
N VAL A 89 0.10 16.79 13.13
CA VAL A 89 -0.13 17.38 11.82
C VAL A 89 -0.07 18.90 11.92
N TYR A 90 0.49 19.53 10.89
CA TYR A 90 0.69 20.98 10.84
C TYR A 90 -0.29 21.62 9.86
N GLN A 91 -1.56 21.24 9.98
CA GLN A 91 -2.65 21.76 9.16
C GLN A 91 -3.45 22.79 9.95
N ASN A 92 -4.03 23.78 9.27
CA ASN A 92 -4.85 24.78 9.95
C ASN A 92 -5.99 24.09 10.72
N ARG A 93 -6.03 24.32 12.04
CA ARG A 93 -7.00 23.75 12.99
C ARG A 93 -6.91 22.24 13.24
N HIS A 94 -5.93 21.53 12.68
CA HIS A 94 -5.65 20.14 13.05
C HIS A 94 -4.21 20.09 13.57
N GLY A 95 -4.04 19.91 14.87
CA GLY A 95 -2.74 19.71 15.50
C GLY A 95 -2.32 18.24 15.52
N LEU A 96 -3.29 17.31 15.44
CA LEU A 96 -3.08 15.87 15.43
C LEU A 96 -4.00 15.18 14.39
N SER A 97 -3.56 14.03 13.87
CA SER A 97 -4.41 13.06 13.17
C SER A 97 -4.31 11.70 13.86
N TYR A 98 -5.36 10.88 13.73
CA TYR A 98 -5.39 9.51 14.21
C TYR A 98 -5.21 8.57 13.02
N GLU A 99 -4.33 7.59 13.17
CA GLU A 99 -4.00 6.64 12.12
C GLU A 99 -5.08 5.55 12.04
N THR A 100 -5.52 5.24 10.83
CA THR A 100 -6.39 4.09 10.52
C THR A 100 -5.55 2.87 10.14
N TYR A 101 -6.16 1.68 10.16
CA TYR A 101 -5.46 0.49 9.65
C TYR A 101 -5.16 0.58 8.13
N GLY A 102 -5.92 1.38 7.39
CA GLY A 102 -5.66 1.72 5.98
C GLY A 102 -4.36 2.50 5.80
N ASP A 103 -4.15 3.55 6.61
CA ASP A 103 -2.90 4.32 6.61
C ASP A 103 -1.70 3.41 6.91
N ARG A 104 -1.87 2.47 7.85
CA ARG A 104 -0.82 1.54 8.27
C ARG A 104 -0.42 0.56 7.17
N ILE A 105 -1.40 -0.04 6.47
CA ILE A 105 -1.14 -1.01 5.40
C ILE A 105 -0.62 -0.35 4.12
N GLU A 106 -0.84 0.95 3.93
CA GLU A 106 -0.38 1.69 2.75
C GLU A 106 1.14 1.58 2.57
N ASN A 107 1.91 1.52 3.66
CA ASN A 107 3.35 1.30 3.57
C ASN A 107 3.71 -0.05 2.93
N LEU A 108 2.97 -1.12 3.26
CA LEU A 108 3.18 -2.44 2.67
C LEU A 108 2.80 -2.43 1.19
N THR A 109 1.62 -1.89 0.83
CA THR A 109 1.17 -1.86 -0.57
C THR A 109 2.14 -1.03 -1.42
N ARG A 110 2.60 0.11 -0.91
CA ARG A 110 3.58 0.98 -1.56
C ARG A 110 4.91 0.26 -1.78
N ASN A 111 5.40 -0.48 -0.79
CA ASN A 111 6.66 -1.23 -0.91
C ASN A 111 6.56 -2.34 -1.97
N ILE A 112 5.48 -3.13 -1.96
CA ILE A 112 5.20 -4.14 -3.00
C ILE A 112 5.25 -3.49 -4.39
N GLY A 113 4.58 -2.35 -4.55
CA GLY A 113 4.52 -1.67 -5.83
C GLY A 113 5.88 -1.17 -6.31
N PHE A 114 6.68 -0.55 -5.44
CA PHE A 114 8.02 -0.09 -5.78
C PHE A 114 9.02 -1.22 -6.02
N ASP A 115 8.91 -2.33 -5.29
CA ASP A 115 9.83 -3.46 -5.44
C ASP A 115 9.64 -4.13 -6.80
N ILE A 116 8.40 -4.36 -7.23
CA ILE A 116 8.08 -4.87 -8.57
C ILE A 116 8.57 -3.89 -9.64
N LEU A 117 8.27 -2.59 -9.50
CA LEU A 117 8.71 -1.56 -10.46
C LEU A 117 10.23 -1.57 -10.61
N LYS A 118 10.97 -1.54 -9.50
CA LYS A 118 12.44 -1.50 -9.51
C LYS A 118 13.03 -2.75 -10.13
N LYS A 119 12.55 -3.92 -9.70
CA LYS A 119 12.99 -5.23 -10.20
C LYS A 119 12.84 -5.32 -11.72
N ILE A 120 11.63 -5.07 -12.23
CA ILE A 120 11.35 -5.21 -13.66
C ILE A 120 12.04 -4.13 -14.49
N THR A 121 12.14 -2.90 -14.00
CA THR A 121 12.91 -1.84 -14.69
C THR A 121 14.39 -2.23 -14.80
N CYS A 122 14.97 -2.79 -13.74
CA CYS A 122 16.35 -3.26 -13.74
C CYS A 122 16.53 -4.42 -14.73
N GLU A 123 15.72 -5.47 -14.62
CA GLU A 123 15.77 -6.64 -15.52
C GLU A 123 15.61 -6.24 -17.00
N TYR A 124 14.69 -5.31 -17.30
CA TYR A 124 14.49 -4.82 -18.65
C TYR A 124 15.71 -4.06 -19.17
N ALA A 125 16.26 -3.16 -18.35
CA ALA A 125 17.41 -2.37 -18.73
C ALA A 125 18.65 -3.27 -18.93
N GLU A 126 18.88 -4.25 -18.05
CA GLU A 126 19.99 -5.21 -18.18
C GLU A 126 19.89 -6.02 -19.47
N LYS A 127 18.68 -6.44 -19.83
CA LYS A 127 18.40 -7.10 -21.10
C LYS A 127 18.64 -6.18 -22.29
N LEU A 128 18.23 -4.92 -22.21
CA LEU A 128 18.39 -3.93 -23.28
C LEU A 128 19.87 -3.61 -23.56
N PHE A 129 20.67 -3.47 -22.50
CA PHE A 129 22.11 -3.20 -22.63
C PHE A 129 22.95 -4.47 -22.78
N ASN A 130 22.33 -5.65 -22.64
CA ASN A 130 22.99 -6.95 -22.66
C ASN A 130 24.17 -7.02 -21.66
N THR A 131 23.98 -6.43 -20.48
CA THR A 131 24.96 -6.38 -19.39
C THR A 131 24.25 -6.08 -18.08
N ALA A 132 24.82 -6.55 -16.97
CA ALA A 132 24.39 -6.12 -15.64
C ALA A 132 24.56 -4.61 -15.48
N ILE A 133 23.64 -3.97 -14.75
CA ILE A 133 23.65 -2.53 -14.48
C ILE A 133 24.17 -2.28 -13.08
N SER A 134 25.04 -1.27 -12.93
CA SER A 134 25.50 -0.85 -11.61
C SER A 134 24.38 -0.14 -10.83
N GLY A 135 24.39 -0.22 -9.50
CA GLY A 135 23.41 0.50 -8.69
C GLY A 135 23.37 2.00 -8.96
N GLU A 136 24.53 2.62 -9.22
CA GLU A 136 24.62 4.04 -9.59
C GLU A 136 23.92 4.35 -10.92
N ASP A 137 24.14 3.52 -11.94
CA ASP A 137 23.50 3.72 -13.23
C ASP A 137 22.00 3.41 -13.19
N PHE A 138 21.57 2.44 -12.38
CA PHE A 138 20.16 2.17 -12.15
C PHE A 138 19.46 3.35 -11.46
N MET A 139 20.11 3.98 -10.46
CA MET A 139 19.59 5.19 -9.82
C MET A 139 19.42 6.34 -10.82
N LYS A 140 20.38 6.53 -11.75
CA LYS A 140 20.24 7.54 -12.83
C LYS A 140 19.05 7.26 -13.75
N ILE A 141 18.75 5.99 -14.02
CA ILE A 141 17.56 5.59 -14.80
C ILE A 141 16.30 6.00 -14.05
N LEU A 142 16.20 5.66 -12.76
CA LEU A 142 15.05 6.00 -11.93
C LEU A 142 14.89 7.52 -11.79
N GLU A 143 15.95 8.26 -11.49
CA GLU A 143 15.90 9.73 -11.36
C GLU A 143 15.34 10.41 -12.61
N LYS A 144 15.66 9.89 -13.81
CA LYS A 144 15.27 10.51 -15.08
C LYS A 144 13.92 10.02 -15.62
N TYR A 145 13.58 8.74 -15.42
CA TYR A 145 12.43 8.11 -16.10
C TYR A 145 11.43 7.44 -15.17
N ASN A 146 11.66 7.41 -13.84
CA ASN A 146 10.74 6.76 -12.91
C ASN A 146 9.34 7.35 -13.03
N TYR A 147 9.19 8.67 -13.12
CA TYR A 147 7.87 9.28 -13.23
C TYR A 147 7.07 8.73 -14.42
N GLU A 148 7.68 8.68 -15.61
CA GLU A 148 7.03 8.17 -16.83
C GLU A 148 6.67 6.68 -16.71
N ILE A 149 7.60 5.86 -16.22
CA ILE A 149 7.36 4.42 -16.01
C ILE A 149 6.26 4.19 -14.97
N TYR A 150 6.31 4.97 -13.89
CA TYR A 150 5.49 4.80 -12.71
C TYR A 150 4.03 5.15 -12.98
N VAL A 151 3.74 6.31 -13.57
CA VAL A 151 2.36 6.77 -13.80
C VAL A 151 1.57 5.87 -14.76
N ASP A 152 2.25 5.20 -15.69
CA ASP A 152 1.64 4.29 -16.65
C ASP A 152 1.59 2.83 -16.13
N SER A 153 2.06 2.60 -14.91
CA SER A 153 2.14 1.28 -14.30
C SER A 153 1.19 1.09 -13.12
N MET A 154 0.87 -0.17 -12.83
CA MET A 154 0.09 -0.62 -11.68
C MET A 154 0.77 -0.26 -10.34
N ALA A 155 2.08 0.03 -10.34
CA ALA A 155 2.76 0.51 -9.14
C ALA A 155 2.19 1.84 -8.65
N PHE A 156 1.65 2.69 -9.55
CA PHE A 156 0.95 3.91 -9.16
C PHE A 156 -0.32 3.61 -8.36
N ASP A 157 -1.08 2.57 -8.73
CA ASP A 157 -2.29 2.22 -8.01
C ASP A 157 -1.99 1.70 -6.59
N PHE A 158 -0.83 1.07 -6.39
CA PHE A 158 -0.44 0.48 -5.11
C PHE A 158 -0.03 1.49 -4.03
N ILE A 159 0.01 2.80 -4.34
CA ILE A 159 0.10 3.83 -3.29
C ILE A 159 -1.22 4.06 -2.56
N PHE A 160 -2.33 3.63 -3.15
CA PHE A 160 -3.65 3.71 -2.54
C PHE A 160 -4.03 2.29 -2.15
N TYR A 161 -4.04 2.02 -0.84
CA TYR A 161 -4.26 0.66 -0.36
C TYR A 161 -5.60 0.09 -0.86
N GLU A 162 -6.62 0.94 -1.04
CA GLU A 162 -7.96 0.59 -1.53
C GLU A 162 -7.90 0.00 -2.94
N ARG A 163 -7.02 0.53 -3.80
CA ARG A 163 -6.81 -0.01 -5.15
C ARG A 163 -6.06 -1.32 -5.10
N ALA A 164 -5.08 -1.46 -4.21
CA ALA A 164 -4.32 -2.70 -4.04
C ALA A 164 -5.22 -3.86 -3.57
N ILE A 165 -6.06 -3.65 -2.54
CA ILE A 165 -6.99 -4.69 -2.05
C ILE A 165 -8.07 -5.03 -3.09
N ARG A 166 -8.46 -4.08 -3.94
CA ARG A 166 -9.36 -4.32 -5.08
C ARG A 166 -8.70 -5.15 -6.15
N PHE A 167 -7.45 -4.84 -6.48
CA PHE A 167 -6.66 -5.55 -7.47
C PHE A 167 -6.59 -7.06 -7.14
N VAL A 168 -6.28 -7.39 -5.89
CA VAL A 168 -6.23 -8.79 -5.41
C VAL A 168 -7.59 -9.37 -4.98
N ARG A 169 -8.67 -8.57 -5.09
CA ARG A 169 -10.06 -8.96 -4.81
C ARG A 169 -10.31 -9.46 -3.39
N ILE A 170 -9.78 -8.75 -2.40
CA ILE A 170 -10.01 -9.05 -0.97
C ILE A 170 -10.88 -8.03 -0.25
N GLU A 171 -11.17 -6.87 -0.87
CA GLU A 171 -11.92 -5.76 -0.28
C GLU A 171 -13.25 -6.17 0.38
N GLY A 172 -13.96 -7.15 -0.19
CA GLY A 172 -15.26 -7.63 0.30
C GLY A 172 -15.21 -8.83 1.26
N LEU A 173 -14.03 -9.40 1.56
CA LEU A 173 -13.92 -10.52 2.50
C LEU A 173 -14.21 -10.04 3.91
N LYS A 174 -14.90 -10.87 4.71
CA LYS A 174 -15.14 -10.58 6.13
C LYS A 174 -13.91 -10.90 6.97
N LEU A 175 -13.59 -10.07 7.95
CA LEU A 175 -12.44 -10.31 8.84
C LEU A 175 -12.50 -11.67 9.53
N SER A 176 -13.71 -12.15 9.87
CA SER A 176 -13.92 -13.47 10.44
C SER A 176 -13.33 -14.60 9.60
N GLU A 177 -13.26 -14.45 8.28
CA GLU A 177 -12.68 -15.46 7.38
C GLU A 177 -11.17 -15.62 7.56
N LEU A 178 -10.48 -14.65 8.15
CA LEU A 178 -9.03 -14.67 8.41
C LEU A 178 -8.66 -15.26 9.78
N VAL A 179 -9.63 -15.33 10.69
CA VAL A 179 -9.44 -15.75 12.08
C VAL A 179 -9.78 -17.24 12.28
N VAL A 180 -10.54 -17.85 11.37
CA VAL A 180 -10.85 -19.28 11.46
C VAL A 180 -9.57 -20.09 11.20
N PRO A 181 -9.18 -21.02 12.10
CA PRO A 181 -8.07 -21.92 11.81
C PRO A 181 -8.42 -22.72 10.56
N SER A 182 -7.53 -22.71 9.56
CA SER A 182 -7.59 -23.64 8.45
C SER A 182 -7.69 -25.04 9.05
N LEU A 183 -8.87 -25.66 8.91
CA LEU A 183 -9.05 -27.07 9.20
C LEU A 183 -8.18 -27.81 8.18
N GLY A 184 -6.99 -28.22 8.64
CA GLY A 184 -6.12 -29.14 7.92
C GLY A 184 -6.73 -30.53 7.77
#